data_AF-A0A958QT77-F1
#
_entry.id   AF-A0A958QT77-F1
#
_cell.length_a   1.000
_cell.length_b   1.000
_cell.length_c   1.000
_cell.angle_alpha   90.00
_cell.angle_beta   90.00
_cell.angle_gamma   90.00
#
_symmetry.space_group_name_H-M   'P 1'
#
loop_
_entity.id
_entity.type
_entity.pdbx_description
1 polymer ?
#
loop_
_entity_poly.entity_id
_entity_poly.type
_entity_poly.pdbx_seq_one_letter_code
_entity_poly.pdbx_strand_id
1 'polypeptide(L)'
;MKVINRVQASEAVGIAQLSDDQDVFDKSSANEGLFADLDLGFLYTPKIGKKSFFRFLKYSKPSFAFVTRNLVDSGPLTNLNLVDENSKDAYKLQRRIDLGSKWQLPKFWVFDPKFAWDIRNMLHENWSFEKGNHVGFELGWKMYSWWRGYWSAGLNQWAFDFGDLDNWTFGFGAELAWFQIDLSTWQENEGTDTIDIRGRRYMVELSLDF
;
A
#
# COMPACT_ATOMS: atom_id res chain seq x y z
N MET A 1 12.56 15.89 1.92
CA MET A 1 13.12 15.55 3.25
C MET A 1 11.95 15.25 4.15
N LYS A 2 11.90 14.06 4.72
CA LYS A 2 10.82 13.64 5.61
C LYS A 2 11.44 13.24 6.94
N VAL A 3 10.82 13.67 8.03
CA VAL A 3 11.18 13.26 9.39
C VAL A 3 10.04 12.39 9.88
N ILE A 4 10.35 11.18 10.32
CA ILE A 4 9.36 10.20 10.77
C ILE A 4 9.77 9.75 12.16
N ASN A 5 8.92 10.01 13.15
CA ASN A 5 8.96 9.24 14.39
C ASN A 5 8.13 7.98 14.16
N ARG A 6 8.73 6.80 14.30
CA ARG A 6 8.01 5.52 14.19
C ARG A 6 8.03 4.84 15.55
N VAL A 7 6.83 4.52 16.00
CA VAL A 7 6.58 3.66 17.15
C VAL A 7 5.95 2.38 16.63
N GLN A 8 6.52 1.22 16.99
CA GLN A 8 5.97 -0.08 16.63
C GLN A 8 5.91 -0.95 17.89
N ALA A 9 4.71 -1.41 18.24
CA ALA A 9 4.49 -2.49 19.20
C ALA A 9 3.87 -3.67 18.46
N SER A 10 4.39 -4.87 18.66
CA SER A 10 3.88 -6.09 18.01
C SER A 10 3.98 -7.24 19.00
N GLU A 11 2.84 -7.84 19.30
CA GLU A 11 2.73 -8.97 20.21
C GLU A 11 1.73 -9.98 19.64
N ALA A 12 2.09 -11.26 19.66
CA ALA A 12 1.21 -12.34 19.21
C ALA A 12 0.32 -12.77 20.37
N VAL A 13 -0.92 -12.29 20.39
CA VAL A 13 -1.87 -12.54 21.50
C VAL A 13 -2.81 -13.71 21.17
N GLY A 14 -2.91 -14.68 22.07
CA GLY A 14 -3.87 -15.77 21.96
C GLY A 14 -5.30 -15.35 22.33
N ILE A 15 -6.31 -16.03 21.78
CA ILE A 15 -7.73 -15.76 22.07
C ILE A 15 -8.05 -15.88 23.57
N ALA A 16 -7.40 -16.81 24.28
CA ALA A 16 -7.56 -16.96 25.73
C ALA A 16 -6.91 -15.81 26.53
N GLN A 17 -5.84 -15.20 26.04
CA GLN A 17 -5.19 -14.03 26.65
C GLN A 17 -6.04 -12.77 26.49
N LEU A 18 -6.74 -12.61 25.36
CA LEU A 18 -7.67 -11.48 25.12
C LEU A 18 -8.86 -11.45 26.08
N SER A 19 -9.23 -12.60 26.68
CA SER A 19 -10.34 -12.67 27.65
C SER A 19 -9.92 -12.51 29.11
N ASP A 20 -8.65 -12.74 29.45
CA ASP A 20 -8.17 -12.82 30.84
C ASP A 20 -7.26 -11.64 31.25
N ASP A 21 -6.52 -11.02 30.32
CA ASP A 21 -5.59 -9.93 30.63
C ASP A 21 -6.18 -8.54 30.37
N GLN A 22 -6.02 -7.61 31.32
CA GLN A 22 -6.44 -6.21 31.15
C GLN A 22 -5.45 -5.40 30.30
N ASP A 23 -4.18 -5.81 30.23
CA ASP A 23 -3.13 -5.17 29.44
C ASP A 23 -2.72 -6.10 28.28
N VAL A 24 -3.39 -5.94 27.15
CA VAL A 24 -3.17 -6.73 25.92
C VAL A 24 -1.81 -6.43 25.25
N PHE A 25 -1.09 -5.41 25.70
CA PHE A 25 0.16 -4.94 25.11
C PHE A 25 1.25 -4.74 26.16
N ASP A 26 2.33 -5.53 26.06
CA ASP A 26 3.55 -5.29 26.83
C ASP A 26 4.34 -4.13 26.20
N LYS A 27 4.36 -2.98 26.89
CA LYS A 27 5.08 -1.77 26.45
C LYS A 27 6.58 -1.98 26.33
N SER A 28 7.16 -2.94 27.05
CA SER A 28 8.60 -3.26 26.97
C SER A 28 8.99 -3.94 25.64
N SER A 29 8.01 -4.46 24.90
CA SER A 29 8.19 -5.01 23.55
C SER A 29 8.17 -3.92 22.45
N ALA A 30 7.88 -2.67 22.81
CA ALA A 30 7.83 -1.57 21.86
C ALA A 30 9.23 -1.21 21.34
N ASN A 31 9.31 -1.05 20.02
CA ASN A 31 10.46 -0.49 19.35
C ASN A 31 10.16 0.95 18.94
N GLU A 32 11.08 1.86 19.22
CA GLU A 32 10.95 3.28 18.88
C GLU A 32 12.21 3.78 18.17
N GLY A 33 12.03 4.70 17.23
CA GLY A 33 13.14 5.37 16.58
C GLY A 33 12.71 6.59 15.77
N LEU A 34 13.49 7.65 15.89
CA LEU A 34 13.41 8.82 15.02
C LEU A 34 14.28 8.61 13.79
N PHE A 35 13.69 8.75 12.61
CA PHE A 35 14.38 8.60 11.34
C PHE A 35 14.30 9.88 10.52
N ALA A 36 15.37 10.16 9.77
CA ALA A 36 15.38 11.18 8.73
C ALA A 36 15.77 10.50 7.41
N ASP A 37 14.92 10.63 6.41
CA ASP A 37 15.11 9.99 5.11
C ASP A 37 14.84 10.93 3.93
N LEU A 38 15.20 10.42 2.76
CA LEU A 38 14.98 11.05 1.47
C LEU A 38 14.46 10.00 0.50
N ASP A 39 13.30 10.30 -0.08
CA ASP A 39 12.71 9.55 -1.16
C ASP A 39 12.80 10.37 -2.46
N LEU A 40 13.09 9.71 -3.57
CA LEU A 40 13.06 10.29 -4.91
C LEU A 40 12.11 9.50 -5.79
N GLY A 41 11.23 10.20 -6.50
CA GLY A 41 10.25 9.63 -7.41
C GLY A 41 10.36 10.25 -8.79
N PHE A 42 10.29 9.42 -9.82
CA PHE A 42 10.21 9.80 -11.22
C PHE A 42 8.92 9.24 -11.82
N LEU A 43 8.17 10.10 -12.52
CA LEU A 43 6.94 9.72 -13.22
C LEU A 43 7.10 10.07 -14.70
N TYR A 44 6.82 9.10 -15.57
CA TYR A 44 6.88 9.26 -17.01
C TYR A 44 5.57 8.85 -17.67
N THR A 45 4.97 9.80 -18.39
CA THR A 45 3.77 9.57 -19.21
C THR A 45 4.13 9.79 -20.68
N PRO A 46 4.29 8.73 -21.49
CA PRO A 46 4.65 8.87 -22.90
C PRO A 46 3.56 9.60 -23.70
N LYS A 47 3.97 10.57 -24.52
CA LYS A 47 3.09 11.18 -25.53
C LYS A 47 3.03 10.26 -26.76
N ILE A 48 1.96 9.47 -26.86
CA ILE A 48 1.80 8.50 -27.96
C ILE A 48 1.29 9.21 -29.21
N GLY A 49 2.21 9.55 -30.12
CA GLY A 49 1.92 10.18 -31.41
C GLY A 49 1.35 9.22 -32.46
N LYS A 50 0.74 9.76 -33.53
CA LYS A 50 0.14 8.99 -34.63
C LYS A 50 1.13 8.09 -35.40
N LYS A 51 2.44 8.38 -35.32
CA LYS A 51 3.55 7.63 -35.97
C LYS A 51 4.38 6.77 -35.00
N SER A 52 3.98 6.65 -33.74
CA SER A 52 4.72 5.87 -32.74
C SER A 52 4.51 4.36 -32.94
N PHE A 53 5.55 3.56 -32.69
CA PHE A 53 5.49 2.10 -32.70
C PHE A 53 4.39 1.54 -31.78
N PHE A 54 4.16 2.20 -30.63
CA PHE A 54 3.15 1.82 -29.63
C PHE A 54 1.76 2.44 -29.88
N ARG A 55 1.34 2.58 -31.14
CA ARG A 55 0.07 3.27 -31.50
C ARG A 55 -1.17 2.71 -30.80
N PHE A 56 -1.21 1.40 -30.55
CA PHE A 56 -2.33 0.75 -29.87
C PHE A 56 -2.49 1.21 -28.40
N LEU A 57 -1.41 1.65 -27.75
CA LEU A 57 -1.42 2.19 -26.38
C LEU A 57 -2.04 3.58 -26.27
N LYS A 58 -2.36 4.23 -27.40
CA LYS A 58 -3.03 5.54 -27.41
C LYS A 58 -4.34 5.53 -26.62
N TYR A 59 -5.00 4.36 -26.57
CA TYR A 59 -6.27 4.17 -25.89
C TYR A 59 -6.13 3.93 -24.38
N SER A 60 -4.98 3.42 -23.92
CA SER A 60 -4.74 3.02 -22.53
C SER A 60 -3.87 3.99 -21.72
N LYS A 61 -3.50 5.16 -22.30
CA LYS A 61 -2.71 6.26 -21.69
C LYS A 61 -1.79 5.80 -20.54
N PRO A 62 -0.76 4.99 -20.82
CA PRO A 62 0.10 4.45 -19.79
C PRO A 62 0.89 5.55 -19.09
N SER A 63 1.24 5.32 -17.83
CA SER A 63 2.18 6.12 -17.05
C SER A 63 3.04 5.17 -16.22
N PHE A 64 4.33 5.46 -16.13
CA PHE A 64 5.31 4.64 -15.44
C PHE A 64 5.92 5.42 -14.29
N ALA A 65 6.08 4.78 -13.15
CA ALA A 65 6.68 5.36 -11.97
C ALA A 65 7.91 4.55 -11.57
N PHE A 66 8.94 5.27 -11.11
CA PHE A 66 10.11 4.70 -10.46
C PHE A 66 10.33 5.49 -9.18
N VAL A 67 10.40 4.80 -8.04
CA VAL A 67 10.58 5.44 -6.74
C VAL A 67 11.74 4.75 -6.02
N THR A 68 12.69 5.53 -5.54
CA THR A 68 13.72 5.07 -4.60
C THR A 68 13.37 5.64 -3.23
N ARG A 69 13.19 4.76 -2.24
CA ARG A 69 12.89 5.14 -0.87
C ARG A 69 14.10 4.94 0.04
N ASN A 70 14.16 5.71 1.12
CA ASN A 70 15.19 5.59 2.15
C ASN A 70 16.62 5.70 1.58
N LEU A 71 16.91 6.74 0.79
CA LEU A 71 18.22 6.88 0.13
C LEU A 71 19.38 7.05 1.13
N VAL A 72 19.12 7.71 2.25
CA VAL A 72 20.11 7.93 3.32
C VAL A 72 20.37 6.64 4.12
N ASP A 73 19.33 5.82 4.33
CA ASP A 73 19.37 4.56 5.11
C ASP A 73 20.16 4.67 6.43
N SER A 74 20.02 5.80 7.13
CA SER A 74 20.52 5.90 8.49
C SER A 74 19.66 5.02 9.39
N GLY A 75 20.29 4.30 10.31
CA GLY A 75 19.56 3.71 11.44
C GLY A 75 18.83 4.78 12.27
N PRO A 76 18.11 4.40 13.33
CA PRO A 76 17.43 5.36 14.19
C PRO A 76 18.44 6.39 14.71
N LEU A 77 18.11 7.67 14.57
CA LEU A 77 18.94 8.79 15.00
C LEU A 77 18.95 8.92 16.52
N THR A 78 17.79 8.67 17.12
CA THR A 78 17.58 8.61 18.57
C THR A 78 16.33 7.79 18.85
N ASN A 79 16.27 7.21 20.02
CA ASN A 79 15.05 6.73 20.64
C ASN A 79 14.58 7.79 21.66
N LEU A 80 13.31 8.18 21.63
CA LEU A 80 12.76 9.19 22.54
C LEU A 80 12.13 8.56 23.79
N ASN A 81 12.05 7.23 23.87
CA ASN A 81 11.46 6.46 24.98
C ASN A 81 10.07 6.98 25.37
N LEU A 82 9.24 7.34 24.38
CA LEU A 82 7.88 7.86 24.60
C LEU A 82 6.93 6.76 25.09
N VAL A 83 7.21 5.50 24.76
CA VAL A 83 6.39 4.35 25.15
C VAL A 83 6.90 3.66 26.41
N ASP A 84 8.21 3.44 26.51
CA ASP A 84 8.87 2.80 27.65
C ASP A 84 10.33 3.27 27.77
N GLU A 85 10.83 3.38 29.00
CA GLU A 85 12.23 3.78 29.27
C GLU A 85 13.26 2.74 28.80
N ASN A 86 12.84 1.48 28.63
CA ASN A 86 13.65 0.38 28.12
C ASN A 86 13.28 -0.02 26.69
N SER A 87 12.56 0.85 25.96
CA SER A 87 12.18 0.58 24.58
C SER A 87 13.42 0.35 23.71
N LYS A 88 13.32 -0.61 22.80
CA LYS A 88 14.45 -0.98 21.92
C LYS A 88 14.48 -0.07 20.70
N ASP A 89 15.68 0.10 20.15
CA ASP A 89 15.85 0.83 18.89
C ASP A 89 15.09 0.16 17.75
N ALA A 90 14.33 0.95 16.99
CA ALA A 90 13.63 0.48 15.82
C ALA A 90 14.58 -0.02 14.71
N TYR A 91 14.13 -1.02 13.97
CA TYR A 91 14.86 -1.60 12.85
C TYR A 91 15.18 -0.55 11.77
N LYS A 92 16.31 -0.73 11.08
CA LYS A 92 16.70 0.13 9.95
C LYS A 92 15.63 0.11 8.85
N LEU A 93 15.39 1.25 8.21
CA LEU A 93 14.34 1.40 7.21
C LEU A 93 14.61 0.61 5.91
N GLN A 94 15.90 0.35 5.61
CA GLN A 94 16.42 -0.31 4.41
C GLN A 94 16.10 0.47 3.14
N ARG A 95 17.07 0.60 2.23
CA ARG A 95 16.83 1.20 0.92
C ARG A 95 15.88 0.35 0.09
N ARG A 96 14.91 0.99 -0.58
CA ARG A 96 13.92 0.28 -1.39
C ARG A 96 13.74 0.92 -2.75
N ILE A 97 13.42 0.09 -3.74
CA ILE A 97 13.05 0.52 -5.08
C ILE A 97 11.66 0.02 -5.39
N ASP A 98 10.82 0.90 -5.91
CA ASP A 98 9.51 0.57 -6.44
C ASP A 98 9.43 0.92 -7.92
N LEU A 99 8.79 0.04 -8.67
CA LEU A 99 8.44 0.23 -10.07
C LEU A 99 6.94 0.13 -10.20
N GLY A 100 6.33 1.05 -10.94
CA GLY A 100 4.89 1.07 -11.12
C GLY A 100 4.49 1.42 -12.54
N SER A 101 3.33 0.94 -12.95
CA SER A 101 2.66 1.34 -14.17
C SER A 101 1.17 1.52 -13.92
N LYS A 102 0.59 2.53 -14.54
CA LYS A 102 -0.85 2.81 -14.53
C LYS A 102 -1.33 3.00 -15.95
N TRP A 103 -2.50 2.46 -16.25
CA TRP A 103 -3.10 2.42 -17.56
C TRP A 103 -4.53 2.95 -17.44
N GLN A 104 -4.81 4.12 -18.02
CA GLN A 104 -6.16 4.65 -18.09
C GLN A 104 -6.83 4.10 -19.34
N LEU A 105 -7.75 3.17 -19.16
CA LEU A 105 -8.41 2.49 -20.27
C LEU A 105 -9.51 3.39 -20.88
N PRO A 106 -10.02 3.09 -22.08
CA PRO A 106 -11.06 3.88 -22.71
C PRO A 106 -12.32 3.98 -21.84
N LYS A 107 -12.81 5.20 -21.67
CA LYS A 107 -14.10 5.46 -21.03
C LYS A 107 -15.22 4.87 -21.87
N PHE A 108 -16.22 4.30 -21.21
CA PHE A 108 -17.41 3.78 -21.87
C PHE A 108 -18.63 4.05 -20.99
N TRP A 109 -19.68 4.63 -21.58
CA TRP A 109 -20.90 5.03 -20.86
C TRP A 109 -20.58 5.91 -19.64
N VAL A 110 -20.88 5.44 -18.42
CA VAL A 110 -20.58 6.13 -17.16
C VAL A 110 -19.25 5.71 -16.54
N PHE A 111 -18.55 4.74 -17.14
CA PHE A 111 -17.40 4.07 -16.55
C PHE A 111 -16.05 4.64 -17.01
N ASP A 112 -15.10 4.72 -16.07
CA ASP A 112 -13.72 5.18 -16.24
C ASP A 112 -12.74 4.12 -15.72
N PRO A 113 -12.56 3.01 -16.46
CA PRO A 113 -11.70 1.90 -16.05
C PRO A 113 -10.23 2.28 -16.00
N LYS A 114 -9.54 1.85 -14.94
CA LYS A 114 -8.09 2.00 -14.76
C LYS A 114 -7.49 0.68 -14.34
N PHE A 115 -6.27 0.45 -14.78
CA PHE A 115 -5.47 -0.69 -14.38
C PHE A 115 -4.13 -0.20 -13.83
N ALA A 116 -3.64 -0.84 -12.79
CA ALA A 116 -2.36 -0.56 -12.17
C ALA A 116 -1.60 -1.86 -11.93
N TRP A 117 -0.29 -1.80 -12.11
CA TRP A 117 0.62 -2.87 -11.78
C TRP A 117 1.87 -2.27 -11.18
N ASP A 118 2.29 -2.79 -10.02
CA ASP A 118 3.48 -2.32 -9.34
C ASP A 118 4.27 -3.46 -8.69
N ILE A 119 5.58 -3.25 -8.63
CA ILE A 119 6.53 -4.06 -7.88
C ILE A 119 7.11 -3.15 -6.82
N ARG A 120 6.87 -3.46 -5.55
CA ARG A 120 7.31 -2.66 -4.39
C ARG A 120 8.41 -3.32 -3.60
N ASN A 121 9.09 -2.52 -2.80
CA ASN A 121 10.06 -2.92 -1.79
C ASN A 121 11.24 -3.72 -2.35
N MET A 122 11.60 -3.57 -3.63
CA MET A 122 12.79 -4.22 -4.17
C MET A 122 14.01 -3.76 -3.36
N LEU A 123 14.94 -4.67 -3.08
CA LEU A 123 16.11 -4.49 -2.18
C LEU A 123 15.83 -4.60 -0.67
N HIS A 124 14.57 -4.79 -0.24
CA HIS A 124 14.29 -5.14 1.15
C HIS A 124 14.74 -6.59 1.45
N GLU A 125 15.20 -6.88 2.67
CA GLU A 125 15.74 -8.21 3.03
C GLU A 125 14.71 -9.33 2.90
N ASN A 126 13.45 -9.07 3.26
CA ASN A 126 12.33 -10.00 3.11
C ASN A 126 11.58 -9.83 1.77
N TRP A 127 12.24 -9.27 0.75
CA TRP A 127 11.62 -9.12 -0.56
C TRP A 127 11.64 -10.42 -1.35
N SER A 128 10.46 -10.83 -1.80
CA SER A 128 10.29 -11.84 -2.84
C SER A 128 9.45 -11.27 -3.98
N PHE A 129 9.54 -11.86 -5.17
CA PHE A 129 8.72 -11.40 -6.31
C PHE A 129 7.23 -11.50 -5.99
N GLU A 130 6.82 -12.53 -5.26
CA GLU A 130 5.46 -12.71 -4.76
C GLU A 130 5.03 -11.55 -3.85
N LYS A 131 5.78 -11.25 -2.78
CA LYS A 131 5.46 -10.14 -1.86
C LYS A 131 5.57 -8.76 -2.51
N GLY A 132 6.41 -8.63 -3.53
CA GLY A 132 6.65 -7.37 -4.21
C GLY A 132 5.58 -7.02 -5.23
N ASN A 133 4.90 -7.99 -5.84
CA ASN A 133 4.06 -7.75 -7.02
C ASN A 133 2.58 -7.50 -6.65
N HIS A 134 2.03 -6.42 -7.19
CA HIS A 134 0.68 -5.96 -6.90
C HIS A 134 0.00 -5.59 -8.22
N VAL A 135 -1.23 -6.05 -8.40
CA VAL A 135 -2.05 -5.73 -9.58
C VAL A 135 -3.39 -5.19 -9.10
N GLY A 136 -3.88 -4.12 -9.72
CA GLY A 136 -5.15 -3.51 -9.36
C GLY A 136 -5.95 -3.10 -10.58
N PHE A 137 -7.26 -3.21 -10.47
CA PHE A 137 -8.23 -2.69 -11.41
C PHE A 137 -9.23 -1.82 -10.65
N GLU A 138 -9.52 -0.64 -11.19
CA GLU A 138 -10.50 0.30 -10.65
C GLU A 138 -11.52 0.61 -11.75
N LEU A 139 -12.80 0.44 -11.45
CA LEU A 139 -13.92 0.81 -12.30
C LEU A 139 -14.64 2.00 -11.65
N GLY A 140 -14.16 3.21 -11.97
CA GLY A 140 -14.84 4.43 -11.58
C GLY A 140 -16.14 4.59 -12.36
N TRP A 141 -17.18 5.14 -11.73
CA TRP A 141 -18.43 5.52 -12.38
C TRP A 141 -18.86 6.92 -11.94
N LYS A 142 -19.51 7.64 -12.86
CA LYS A 142 -20.05 8.99 -12.59
C LYS A 142 -21.46 9.11 -13.14
N MET A 143 -22.43 9.24 -12.25
CA MET A 143 -23.84 9.45 -12.60
C MET A 143 -24.15 10.94 -12.74
N TYR A 144 -23.73 11.73 -11.75
CA TYR A 144 -23.87 13.19 -11.74
C TYR A 144 -22.58 13.86 -11.24
N SER A 145 -22.52 15.19 -11.27
CA SER A 145 -21.39 15.93 -10.68
C SER A 145 -21.21 15.63 -9.18
N TRP A 146 -22.32 15.47 -8.46
CA TRP A 146 -22.38 15.20 -7.02
C TRP A 146 -22.54 13.71 -6.69
N TRP A 147 -22.58 12.82 -7.69
CA TRP A 147 -22.72 11.38 -7.48
C TRP A 147 -21.76 10.61 -8.37
N ARG A 148 -20.65 10.20 -7.77
CA ARG A 148 -19.62 9.37 -8.38
C ARG A 148 -19.12 8.34 -7.38
N GLY A 149 -18.46 7.32 -7.89
CA GLY A 149 -17.85 6.31 -7.05
C GLY A 149 -16.96 5.40 -7.86
N TYR A 150 -16.49 4.33 -7.23
CA TYR A 150 -15.67 3.33 -7.87
C TYR A 150 -15.82 1.98 -7.19
N TRP A 151 -15.58 0.92 -7.95
CA TRP A 151 -15.24 -0.40 -7.42
C TRP A 151 -13.79 -0.68 -7.76
N SER A 152 -13.05 -1.24 -6.81
CA SER A 152 -11.68 -1.68 -7.04
C SER A 152 -11.52 -3.13 -6.65
N ALA A 153 -10.77 -3.87 -7.46
CA ALA A 153 -10.33 -5.22 -7.15
C ALA A 153 -8.85 -5.35 -7.50
N GLY A 154 -8.10 -6.12 -6.73
CA GLY A 154 -6.69 -6.30 -6.98
C GLY A 154 -6.16 -7.57 -6.33
N LEU A 155 -4.92 -7.87 -6.66
CA LEU A 155 -4.12 -8.90 -6.04
C LEU A 155 -2.99 -8.20 -5.29
N ASN A 156 -2.98 -8.37 -3.98
CA ASN A 156 -1.90 -7.92 -3.12
C ASN A 156 -0.97 -9.11 -2.89
N GLN A 157 0.30 -8.99 -3.27
CA GLN A 157 1.30 -10.05 -3.13
C GLN A 157 0.94 -11.30 -3.96
N TRP A 158 1.34 -11.29 -5.23
CA TRP A 158 1.04 -12.35 -6.20
C TRP A 158 1.58 -13.72 -5.77
N ALA A 159 0.72 -14.58 -5.20
CA ALA A 159 0.94 -16.02 -5.20
C ALA A 159 0.55 -16.58 -6.58
N PHE A 160 1.42 -17.37 -7.21
CA PHE A 160 1.13 -18.03 -8.49
C PHE A 160 0.05 -19.12 -8.39
N ASP A 161 -0.45 -19.40 -7.18
CA ASP A 161 -1.55 -20.32 -6.97
C ASP A 161 -2.89 -19.60 -7.23
N PHE A 162 -3.37 -19.71 -8.47
CA PHE A 162 -4.65 -19.13 -8.93
C PHE A 162 -5.89 -19.67 -8.18
N GLY A 163 -5.72 -20.65 -7.28
CA GLY A 163 -6.77 -21.20 -6.42
C GLY A 163 -6.97 -20.47 -5.09
N ASP A 164 -5.97 -19.75 -4.60
CA ASP A 164 -6.02 -19.07 -3.31
C ASP A 164 -6.69 -17.69 -3.47
N LEU A 165 -7.98 -17.62 -3.10
CA LEU A 165 -8.77 -16.38 -2.99
C LEU A 165 -8.23 -15.42 -1.91
N ASP A 166 -7.17 -15.82 -1.22
CA ASP A 166 -6.63 -15.17 -0.07
C ASP A 166 -6.01 -13.81 -0.42
N ASN A 167 -5.27 -13.71 -1.53
CA ASN A 167 -4.55 -12.48 -1.91
C ASN A 167 -5.42 -11.38 -2.56
N TRP A 168 -6.73 -11.60 -2.64
CA TRP A 168 -7.63 -10.61 -3.22
C TRP A 168 -7.80 -9.40 -2.31
N THR A 169 -7.80 -8.25 -2.96
CA THR A 169 -8.11 -6.95 -2.39
C THR A 169 -9.37 -6.44 -3.05
N PHE A 170 -10.29 -5.92 -2.26
CA PHE A 170 -11.51 -5.30 -2.75
C PHE A 170 -11.67 -3.92 -2.13
N GLY A 171 -12.25 -3.01 -2.89
CA GLY A 171 -12.59 -1.69 -2.40
C GLY A 171 -13.80 -1.12 -3.09
N PHE A 172 -14.44 -0.21 -2.39
CA PHE A 172 -15.59 0.55 -2.85
C PHE A 172 -15.45 1.96 -2.32
N GLY A 173 -15.56 2.94 -3.20
CA GLY A 173 -15.64 4.34 -2.79
C GLY A 173 -16.86 5.01 -3.40
N ALA A 174 -17.46 5.92 -2.67
CA ALA A 174 -18.55 6.75 -3.16
C ALA A 174 -18.41 8.17 -2.63
N GLU A 175 -18.62 9.13 -3.52
CA GLU A 175 -18.70 10.55 -3.21
C GLU A 175 -20.12 11.04 -3.54
N LEU A 176 -20.76 11.59 -2.52
CA LEU A 176 -22.13 12.06 -2.50
C LEU A 176 -22.14 13.51 -2.01
N ALA A 177 -22.20 14.45 -2.94
CA ALA A 177 -22.13 15.88 -2.70
C ALA A 177 -20.88 16.28 -1.88
N TRP A 178 -21.03 16.49 -0.57
CA TRP A 178 -19.99 16.91 0.37
C TRP A 178 -19.47 15.75 1.23
N PHE A 179 -19.84 14.51 0.94
CA PHE A 179 -19.50 13.35 1.75
C PHE A 179 -18.80 12.30 0.90
N GLN A 180 -17.71 11.74 1.42
CA GLN A 180 -16.99 10.65 0.80
C GLN A 180 -16.85 9.49 1.79
N ILE A 181 -17.06 8.29 1.27
CA ILE A 181 -16.82 7.03 1.96
C ILE A 181 -15.92 6.16 1.10
N ASP A 182 -14.86 5.63 1.70
CA ASP A 182 -14.01 4.62 1.09
C ASP A 182 -13.91 3.39 2.00
N LEU A 183 -14.20 2.24 1.42
CA LEU A 183 -14.13 0.93 2.04
C LEU A 183 -13.05 0.14 1.31
N SER A 184 -12.20 -0.54 2.06
CA SER A 184 -11.25 -1.49 1.49
C SER A 184 -10.99 -2.66 2.41
N THR A 185 -10.69 -3.80 1.79
CA THR A 185 -10.18 -4.99 2.46
C THR A 185 -9.07 -5.59 1.64
N TRP A 186 -8.00 -5.99 2.30
CA TRP A 186 -6.85 -6.64 1.69
C TRP A 186 -6.27 -7.66 2.65
N GLN A 187 -5.53 -8.62 2.13
CA GLN A 187 -4.68 -9.49 2.95
C GLN A 187 -3.25 -9.00 2.88
N GLU A 188 -2.52 -9.17 3.97
CA GLU A 188 -1.10 -8.85 4.05
C GLU A 188 -0.36 -10.06 4.63
N ASN A 189 0.69 -10.51 3.93
CA ASN A 189 1.67 -11.42 4.50
C ASN A 189 2.72 -10.61 5.28
N GLU A 190 2.71 -10.78 6.60
CA GLU A 190 3.66 -10.16 7.52
C GLU A 190 4.83 -11.09 7.86
N GLY A 191 4.81 -12.30 7.30
CA GLY A 191 5.78 -13.35 7.49
C GLY A 191 7.10 -13.19 6.71
N THR A 192 8.06 -14.04 7.04
CA THR A 192 9.31 -14.20 6.28
C THR A 192 9.09 -15.12 5.08
N ASP A 193 10.12 -15.41 4.29
CA ASP A 193 9.96 -16.32 3.15
C ASP A 193 9.76 -17.78 3.58
N THR A 194 10.06 -18.09 4.85
CA THR A 194 9.93 -19.43 5.43
C THR A 194 8.74 -19.58 6.37
N ILE A 195 8.23 -18.48 6.92
CA ILE A 195 7.08 -18.46 7.82
C ILE A 195 6.02 -17.56 7.20
N ASP A 196 4.91 -18.13 6.74
CA ASP A 196 3.79 -17.41 6.17
C ASP A 196 2.82 -17.01 7.28
N ILE A 197 2.65 -15.70 7.51
CA ILE A 197 1.69 -15.15 8.48
C ILE A 197 0.80 -14.19 7.73
N ARG A 198 -0.43 -14.60 7.45
CA ARG A 198 -1.39 -13.82 6.68
C ARG A 198 -2.47 -13.22 7.59
N GLY A 199 -2.69 -11.92 7.47
CA GLY A 199 -3.77 -11.19 8.16
C GLY A 199 -4.69 -10.50 7.16
N ARG A 200 -6.01 -10.61 7.33
CA ARG A 200 -6.98 -9.82 6.58
C ARG A 200 -7.22 -8.50 7.29
N ARG A 201 -7.06 -7.39 6.58
CA ARG A 201 -7.30 -6.03 7.06
C ARG A 201 -8.57 -5.47 6.44
N TYR A 202 -9.21 -4.58 7.19
CA TYR A 202 -10.40 -3.83 6.79
C TYR A 202 -10.18 -2.37 7.13
N MET A 203 -10.51 -1.48 6.21
CA MET A 203 -10.40 -0.04 6.41
C MET A 203 -11.67 0.65 5.95
N VAL A 204 -12.09 1.62 6.76
CA VAL A 204 -13.19 2.53 6.45
C VAL A 204 -12.66 3.94 6.64
N GLU A 205 -12.72 4.74 5.59
CA GLU A 205 -12.42 6.16 5.61
C GLU A 205 -13.69 6.94 5.30
N LEU A 206 -14.00 7.91 6.16
CA LEU A 206 -15.15 8.81 6.02
C LEU A 206 -14.64 10.23 6.07
N SER A 207 -15.00 11.03 5.08
CA SER A 207 -14.59 12.44 5.02
C SER A 207 -15.72 13.34 4.53
N LEU A 208 -15.63 14.61 4.94
CA LEU A 208 -16.54 15.68 4.53
C LEU A 208 -15.72 16.70 3.73
N ASP A 209 -16.21 17.05 2.55
CA ASP A 209 -15.62 18.01 1.62
C ASP A 209 -16.35 19.36 1.80
N PHE A 210 -15.69 20.34 2.44
CA PHE A 210 -16.21 21.67 2.76
C PHE A 210 -15.46 22.77 2.01
#